data_AF-A0A957U706-F1
#
_entry.id   AF-A0A957U706-F1
#
_cell.length_a   1.000
_cell.length_b   1.000
_cell.length_c   1.000
_cell.angle_alpha   90.00
_cell.angle_beta   90.00
_cell.angle_gamma   90.00
#
_symmetry.space_group_name_H-M   'P 1'
#
loop_
_entity.id
_entity.type
_entity.pdbx_description
1 polymer ?
#
loop_
_entity_poly.entity_id
_entity_poly.type
_entity_poly.pdbx_seq_one_letter_code
_entity_poly.pdbx_strand_id
1 'polypeptide(L)' 'MASSNLDWQTDDKREHPAPLTLENVHVSYATRRGKVRAVRGVTVDLHAGESLALIGESGSGKSTL' A
#
# COMPACT_ATOMS: atom_id res chain seq x y z
N MET A 1 -1.39 7.73 -46.15
CA MET A 1 -1.55 6.45 -45.43
C MET A 1 -0.89 6.62 -44.08
N ALA A 2 -1.66 7.00 -43.07
CA ALA A 2 -1.16 7.19 -41.71
C ALA A 2 -1.48 5.93 -40.92
N SER A 3 -0.48 5.05 -40.78
CA SER A 3 -0.53 3.99 -39.79
C SER A 3 0.06 4.57 -38.50
N SER A 4 -0.78 5.12 -37.65
CA SER A 4 -0.41 5.45 -36.27
C SER A 4 -0.40 4.15 -35.48
N ASN A 5 0.80 3.62 -35.24
CA ASN A 5 1.00 2.52 -34.30
C ASN A 5 0.69 3.04 -32.89
N LEU A 6 -0.48 2.67 -32.37
CA LEU A 6 -0.86 2.90 -30.99
C LEU A 6 -0.33 1.72 -30.16
N ASP A 7 0.94 1.79 -29.80
CA ASP A 7 1.56 0.88 -28.84
C ASP A 7 0.97 1.19 -27.46
N TRP A 8 0.06 0.35 -27.00
CA TRP A 8 -0.45 0.36 -25.62
C TRP A 8 0.58 -0.24 -24.66
N GLN A 9 1.87 0.10 -24.78
CA GLN A 9 2.90 -0.44 -23.89
C GLN A 9 2.45 -0.34 -22.43
N THR A 10 2.21 -1.49 -21.83
CA THR A 10 1.95 -1.62 -20.40
C THR A 10 3.25 -1.19 -19.74
N ASP A 11 3.29 0.04 -19.26
CA ASP A 11 4.40 0.59 -18.47
C ASP A 11 4.77 -0.44 -17.39
N ASP A 12 5.96 -1.04 -17.47
CA ASP A 12 6.42 -1.98 -16.46
C ASP A 12 6.80 -1.17 -15.22
N LYS A 13 5.82 -1.00 -14.34
CA LYS A 13 5.85 -0.08 -13.19
C LYS A 13 6.93 -0.40 -12.15
N ARG A 14 7.64 -1.51 -12.30
CA ARG A 14 8.70 -1.97 -11.40
C ARG A 14 10.09 -1.46 -11.77
N GLU A 15 10.25 -0.77 -12.89
CA GLU A 15 11.55 -0.19 -13.29
C GLU A 15 11.99 0.97 -12.37
N HIS A 16 11.04 1.59 -11.65
CA HIS A 16 11.32 2.66 -10.69
C HIS A 16 11.07 2.23 -9.25
N PRO A 17 11.87 2.73 -8.28
CA PRO A 17 11.63 2.47 -6.87
C PRO A 17 10.24 2.92 -6.47
N ALA A 18 9.56 2.15 -5.62
CA ALA A 18 8.24 2.48 -5.15
C ALA A 18 8.29 3.84 -4.41
N PRO A 19 7.51 4.84 -4.84
CA PRO A 19 7.48 6.15 -4.19
C PRO A 19 6.95 6.09 -2.75
N LEU A 20 6.19 5.05 -2.40
CA LEU A 20 5.75 4.78 -1.05
C LEU A 20 6.06 3.33 -0.69
N THR A 21 6.88 3.15 0.33
CA THR A 21 7.26 1.85 0.89
C THR A 21 7.04 1.89 2.39
N LEU A 22 6.29 0.91 2.90
CA LEU A 22 6.18 0.60 4.32
C LEU A 22 7.01 -0.65 4.57
N GLU A 23 7.94 -0.60 5.53
CA GLU A 23 8.76 -1.75 5.89
C GLU A 23 8.51 -2.16 7.33
N ASN A 24 7.99 -3.37 7.54
CA ASN A 24 7.77 -3.98 8.84
C ASN A 24 7.15 -3.02 9.87
N VAL A 25 6.10 -2.30 9.48
CA VAL A 25 5.47 -1.27 10.32
C VAL A 25 4.69 -1.91 11.47
N HIS A 26 4.93 -1.43 12.69
CA HIS A 26 4.17 -1.81 13.89
C HIS A 26 3.60 -0.56 14.55
N VAL A 27 2.32 -0.61 14.92
CA VAL A 27 1.66 0.49 15.64
C VAL A 27 0.95 -0.08 16.86
N SER A 28 1.19 0.53 18.02
CA SER A 28 0.56 0.16 19.28
C SER A 28 0.03 1.38 20.02
N TYR A 29 -1.17 1.25 20.56
CA TYR A 29 -1.78 2.27 21.42
C TYR A 29 -1.85 1.80 22.86
N ALA A 30 -1.58 2.69 23.80
CA ALA A 30 -1.89 2.48 25.20
C ALA A 30 -3.37 2.83 25.44
N THR A 31 -4.13 1.89 25.97
CA THR A 31 -5.55 2.10 26.33
C THR A 31 -5.75 1.80 27.81
N ARG A 32 -6.89 2.21 28.37
CA ARG A 32 -7.26 1.87 29.76
C ARG A 32 -7.33 0.36 30.03
N ARG A 33 -7.53 -0.45 28.99
CA ARG A 33 -7.58 -1.93 29.07
C ARG A 33 -6.25 -2.60 28.75
N GLY A 34 -5.19 -1.82 28.59
CA GLY A 34 -3.85 -2.30 28.23
C GLY A 34 -3.43 -1.91 26.81
N LYS A 35 -2.27 -2.41 26.40
CA LYS A 35 -1.66 -2.13 25.09
C LYS A 35 -2.41 -2.87 23.99
N VAL A 36 -2.86 -2.14 22.97
CA VAL A 36 -3.49 -2.69 21.76
C VAL A 36 -2.52 -2.55 20.60
N ARG A 37 -2.22 -3.66 19.91
CA ARG A 37 -1.45 -3.66 18.66
C ARG A 37 -2.40 -3.49 17.48
N ALA A 38 -2.41 -2.30 16.89
CA ALA A 38 -3.26 -1.93 15.76
C ALA A 38 -2.67 -2.39 14.42
N VAL A 39 -1.34 -2.31 14.26
CA VAL A 39 -0.62 -2.80 13.07
C VAL A 39 0.48 -3.76 13.53
N ARG A 40 0.62 -4.89 12.83
CA ARG A 40 1.49 -6.01 13.21
C ARG A 40 2.44 -6.40 12.08
N GLY A 41 3.46 -5.59 11.82
CA GLY A 41 4.52 -5.90 10.87
C GLY A 41 4.03 -5.89 9.43
N VAL A 42 3.49 -4.76 8.98
CA VAL A 42 3.05 -4.59 7.59
C VAL A 42 4.21 -4.14 6.72
N THR A 43 4.41 -4.84 5.60
CA THR A 43 5.33 -4.43 4.53
C THR A 43 4.55 -4.32 3.24
N VAL A 44 4.59 -3.16 2.58
CA VAL A 44 3.90 -2.92 1.32
C VAL A 44 4.59 -1.82 0.52
N ASP A 45 4.68 -2.04 -0.79
CA ASP A 45 5.12 -1.06 -1.77
C ASP A 45 3.91 -0.58 -2.58
N LEU A 46 3.89 0.71 -2.89
CA LEU A 46 2.90 1.32 -3.78
C LEU A 46 3.63 2.05 -4.90
N HIS A 47 3.52 1.54 -6.12
CA HIS A 47 4.16 2.10 -7.32
C HIS A 47 3.35 3.24 -7.94
N ALA A 48 4.01 4.03 -8.79
CA ALA A 48 3.39 5.18 -9.45
C ALA A 48 2.20 4.75 -10.31
N GLY A 49 1.01 5.29 -10.03
CA GLY A 49 -0.22 4.97 -10.77
C GLY A 49 -0.79 3.58 -10.46
N GLU A 50 -0.41 2.97 -9.34
CA GLU A 50 -1.19 1.91 -8.71
C GLU A 50 -2.24 2.48 -7.76
N SER A 51 -3.23 1.68 -7.43
CA SER A 51 -4.23 1.99 -6.40
C SER A 51 -4.30 0.83 -5.42
N LEU A 52 -4.02 1.10 -4.15
CA LEU A 52 -4.11 0.13 -3.07
C LEU A 52 -5.43 0.32 -2.30
N ALA A 53 -6.20 -0.76 -2.17
CA ALA A 53 -7.41 -0.80 -1.36
C ALA A 53 -7.18 -1.62 -0.07
N LEU A 54 -7.41 -1.00 1.08
CA LEU A 54 -7.35 -1.69 2.38
C LEU A 54 -8.76 -2.12 2.81
N ILE A 55 -9.01 -3.43 2.88
CA ILE A 55 -10.32 -4.00 3.21
C ILE A 55 -10.22 -4.86 4.48
N GLY A 56 -11.30 -4.88 5.27
CA GLY A 56 -11.41 -5.69 6.48
C GLY A 56 -12.41 -5.14 7.48
N GLU A 57 -12.76 -5.97 8.47
CA GLU A 57 -13.76 -5.66 9.50
C GLU A 57 -13.42 -4.41 10.33
N SER A 58 -14.44 -3.78 10.95
CA SER A 58 -14.22 -2.65 11.86
C SER A 58 -13.25 -3.06 12.99
N GLY A 59 -12.26 -2.20 13.26
CA GLY A 59 -11.23 -2.47 14.29
C GLY A 59 -10.01 -3.28 13.83
N SER A 60 -9.93 -3.71 12.55
CA SER A 60 -8.77 -4.48 12.05
C SER A 60 -7.47 -3.69 11.88
N GLY A 61 -7.48 -2.37 12.12
CA GLY A 61 -6.29 -1.50 12.00
C GLY A 61 -6.14 -0.75 10.67
N LYS A 62 -7.08 -0.87 9.74
CA LYS A 62 -7.03 -0.20 8.41
C LYS A 62 -6.81 1.30 8.44
N SER A 63 -7.47 2.02 9.37
CA SER A 63 -7.34 3.48 9.48
C SER A 63 -6.07 3.90 10.24
N THR A 64 -5.37 2.93 10.82
CA THR A 64 -4.08 3.16 11.48
C THR A 64 -2.91 2.89 10.54
N LEU A 65 -3.07 1.91 9.64
CA LEU A 65 -2.14 1.67 8.53
C LEU A 65 -2.23 2.82 7.52
#